data_AF-G3R2Y0-F1
#
_entry.id   AF-G3R2Y0-F1
#
_cell.length_a   1.000
_cell.length_b   1.000
_cell.length_c   1.000
_cell.angle_alpha   90.00
_cell.angle_beta   90.00
_cell.angle_gamma   90.00
#
_symmetry.space_group_name_H-M   'P 1'
#
loop_
_entity.id
_entity.type
_entity.pdbx_description
1 polymer ?
#
loop_
_entity_poly.entity_id
_entity_poly.type
_entity_poly.pdbx_seq_one_letter_code
_entity_poly.pdbx_strand_id
1 'polypeptide(L)'
;MAGQGLPLHVATLLTGLLECLGFAGVLFGWPSLVFVFKNEDYFKDLCGPDAGPIGNATGQADCKAQDERFSLIFTLGSFMNNFMTFPTGYIFDRFKTTVARLIAIFFYTAATLIIAFTSAGSAVLLFLAMPMLTIGGILFLITNLQIGNLFGQHRSTIITLYNGAFDSSSAVFLIIKLLYEKGISLRASFIFISVCSTWHVARTFLLMPRGHIPYPLPPNYSYGLCSGNGNTKEEKETAEHENRELQSKEFLSAKEETPGAGQKQELRSFWSYAFSRRFAWHLVWLSVIQLWHYLFIGTLNSLLTNMAGGDMARVSTYTNAFAFSQFGVLCAPWNGLLMDRLKQKYQKEARKTGSSTLAVALCSTVPSLALTSLLCLGFALCASVPILPLQYLTFILQVISRSFLYGSNAAFLTLAFPSEHFGKLFGLVMALSAVVSLLQFPIFTLIKGSLQNDPFYVNVMFMLAILLTFFHPFLVYRECRTWKESPSAIA
;
A
#
# COMPACT_ATOMS: atom_id res chain seq x y z
N MET A 1 30.09 18.43 -10.65
CA MET A 1 29.07 19.49 -10.71
C MET A 1 27.91 19.09 -9.81
N ALA A 2 28.01 19.43 -8.52
CA ALA A 2 26.94 19.28 -7.53
C ALA A 2 26.47 20.69 -7.20
N GLY A 3 25.17 21.00 -7.27
CA GLY A 3 24.69 22.26 -6.69
C GLY A 3 23.31 22.78 -7.09
N GLN A 4 22.92 22.75 -8.37
CA GLN A 4 21.80 23.62 -8.82
C GLN A 4 20.37 23.05 -8.71
N GLY A 5 20.17 21.83 -8.21
CA GLY A 5 18.82 21.25 -8.03
C GLY A 5 18.55 20.54 -6.70
N LEU A 6 19.58 20.33 -5.88
CA LEU A 6 19.47 19.60 -4.62
C LEU A 6 18.45 20.18 -3.63
N PRO A 7 18.39 21.50 -3.36
CA PRO A 7 17.40 22.05 -2.43
C PRO A 7 15.97 21.86 -2.94
N LEU A 8 15.73 21.99 -4.24
CA LEU A 8 14.43 21.71 -4.85
C LEU A 8 14.07 20.23 -4.74
N HIS A 9 15.00 19.32 -5.01
CA HIS A 9 14.77 17.87 -4.88
C HIS A 9 14.40 17.48 -3.45
N VAL A 10 15.12 18.03 -2.46
CA VAL A 10 14.85 17.80 -1.03
C VAL A 10 13.50 18.40 -0.63
N ALA A 11 13.17 19.61 -1.08
CA ALA A 11 11.87 20.22 -0.83
C ALA A 11 10.73 19.39 -1.44
N THR A 12 10.85 18.94 -2.68
CA THR A 12 9.88 18.06 -3.35
C THR A 12 9.68 16.75 -2.60
N LEU A 13 10.78 16.15 -2.10
CA LEU A 13 10.76 14.96 -1.26
C LEU A 13 10.00 15.20 0.05
N LEU A 14 10.43 16.16 0.86
CA LEU A 14 9.86 16.45 2.19
C LEU A 14 8.39 16.83 2.12
N THR A 15 8.01 17.70 1.17
CA THR A 15 6.61 18.09 0.97
C THR A 15 5.76 16.92 0.48
N GLY A 16 6.33 16.01 -0.31
CA GLY A 16 5.66 14.78 -0.71
C GLY A 16 5.46 13.82 0.46
N LEU A 17 6.45 13.68 1.33
CA LEU A 17 6.33 12.84 2.52
C LEU A 17 5.24 13.37 3.45
N LEU A 18 5.18 14.68 3.64
CA LEU A 18 4.11 15.34 4.39
C LEU A 18 2.73 15.10 3.74
N GLU A 19 2.65 15.20 2.40
CA GLU A 19 1.42 14.89 1.66
C GLU A 19 0.99 13.43 1.85
N CYS A 20 1.92 12.47 1.75
CA CYS A 20 1.59 11.07 1.98
C CYS A 20 1.18 10.80 3.44
N LEU A 21 1.88 11.38 4.42
CA LEU A 21 1.57 11.27 5.84
C LEU A 21 0.22 11.86 6.21
N GLY A 22 -0.19 12.97 5.59
CA GLY A 22 -1.45 13.63 5.92
C GLY A 22 -2.66 13.10 5.16
N PHE A 23 -2.46 12.55 3.96
CA PHE A 23 -3.56 12.45 2.99
C PHE A 23 -3.63 11.14 2.20
N ALA A 24 -2.66 10.24 2.25
CA ALA A 24 -2.65 9.13 1.27
C ALA A 24 -3.34 7.84 1.76
N GLY A 25 -3.00 7.32 2.93
CA GLY A 25 -3.49 6.04 3.47
C GLY A 25 -4.37 6.17 4.72
N VAL A 26 -5.07 7.30 4.89
CA VAL A 26 -5.82 7.60 6.14
C VAL A 26 -6.86 6.54 6.51
N LEU A 27 -7.41 5.83 5.50
CA LEU A 27 -8.35 4.73 5.68
C LEU A 27 -7.84 3.67 6.67
N PHE A 28 -6.53 3.41 6.75
CA PHE A 28 -6.03 2.36 7.63
C PHE A 28 -6.08 2.73 9.12
N GLY A 29 -6.41 3.99 9.44
CA GLY A 29 -6.83 4.43 10.78
C GLY A 29 -8.32 4.19 11.06
N TRP A 30 -9.04 3.46 10.19
CA TRP A 30 -10.48 3.19 10.27
C TRP A 30 -11.00 2.83 11.67
N PRO A 31 -10.32 1.97 12.47
CA PRO A 31 -10.81 1.65 13.82
C PRO A 31 -11.00 2.88 14.73
N SER A 32 -10.17 3.91 14.56
CA SER A 32 -10.32 5.18 15.30
C SER A 32 -11.54 5.95 14.87
N LEU A 33 -11.85 5.96 13.56
CA LEU A 33 -12.99 6.69 13.02
C LEU A 33 -14.32 5.96 13.30
N VAL A 34 -14.34 4.63 13.26
CA VAL A 34 -15.52 3.83 13.66
C VAL A 34 -15.91 4.11 15.10
N PHE A 35 -14.94 4.23 16.00
CA PHE A 35 -15.20 4.61 17.39
C PHE A 35 -15.94 5.95 17.49
N VAL A 36 -15.49 6.96 16.73
CA VAL A 36 -16.15 8.28 16.70
C VAL A 36 -17.55 8.20 16.08
N PHE A 37 -17.71 7.49 14.96
CA PHE A 37 -19.02 7.32 14.31
C PHE A 37 -20.04 6.63 15.22
N LYS A 38 -19.63 5.61 15.99
CA LYS A 38 -20.48 4.97 16.98
C LYS A 38 -20.92 5.93 18.09
N ASN A 39 -20.03 6.81 18.55
CA ASN A 39 -20.37 7.84 19.54
C ASN A 39 -21.30 8.94 18.99
N GLU A 40 -21.28 9.17 17.68
CA GLU A 40 -22.19 10.08 16.96
C GLU A 40 -23.46 9.38 16.45
N ASP A 41 -23.77 8.19 16.98
CA ASP A 41 -24.99 7.42 16.70
C ASP A 41 -25.19 7.01 15.22
N TYR A 42 -24.11 6.93 14.43
CA TYR A 42 -24.20 6.48 13.03
C TYR A 42 -24.69 5.02 12.93
N PHE A 43 -25.71 4.78 12.11
CA PHE A 43 -26.34 3.47 11.93
C PHE A 43 -26.90 2.83 13.23
N LYS A 44 -27.16 3.64 14.27
CA LYS A 44 -27.69 3.16 15.56
C LYS A 44 -29.10 2.57 15.44
N ASP A 45 -29.86 3.00 14.45
CA ASP A 45 -31.17 2.47 14.08
C ASP A 45 -31.14 0.97 13.74
N LEU A 46 -29.97 0.43 13.40
CA LEU A 46 -29.78 -0.98 13.10
C LEU A 46 -29.49 -1.83 14.34
N CYS A 47 -29.30 -1.21 15.52
CA CYS A 47 -29.18 -1.93 16.78
C CYS A 47 -30.59 -2.28 17.30
N GLY A 48 -30.82 -3.56 17.62
CA GLY A 48 -32.11 -4.00 18.16
C GLY A 48 -32.41 -3.39 19.55
N PRO A 49 -33.68 -3.14 19.90
CA PRO A 49 -34.06 -2.71 21.24
C PRO A 49 -33.73 -3.81 22.26
N ASP A 50 -33.26 -3.40 23.44
CA ASP A 50 -32.93 -4.26 24.56
C ASP A 50 -33.95 -5.39 24.73
N ALA A 51 -33.48 -6.63 24.85
CA ALA A 51 -34.33 -7.78 25.11
C ALA A 51 -34.90 -7.73 26.55
N GLY A 52 -35.89 -6.87 26.79
CA GLY A 52 -36.88 -6.90 27.87
C GLY A 52 -36.38 -6.91 29.34
N PRO A 53 -37.26 -6.62 30.32
CA PRO A 53 -36.88 -6.43 31.73
C PRO A 53 -36.61 -7.70 32.55
N ILE A 54 -36.36 -8.88 31.95
CA ILE A 54 -36.29 -10.16 32.70
C ILE A 54 -35.12 -11.07 32.26
N GLY A 55 -34.03 -10.48 31.77
CA GLY A 55 -32.76 -11.19 31.57
C GLY A 55 -31.67 -10.56 32.42
N ASN A 56 -30.91 -11.37 33.15
CA ASN A 56 -29.77 -10.97 33.97
C ASN A 56 -28.95 -9.81 33.36
N ALA A 57 -28.50 -8.88 34.21
CA ALA A 57 -27.80 -7.64 33.90
C ALA A 57 -26.48 -7.79 33.10
N THR A 58 -26.58 -8.20 31.84
CA THR A 58 -25.55 -8.17 30.78
C THR A 58 -26.20 -7.84 29.44
N GLY A 59 -27.20 -6.94 29.44
CA GLY A 59 -27.93 -6.49 28.26
C GLY A 59 -27.04 -5.64 27.34
N GLN A 60 -26.28 -6.31 26.49
CA GLN A 60 -25.54 -5.68 25.41
C GLN A 60 -26.44 -5.67 24.17
N ALA A 61 -26.87 -4.49 23.72
CA ALA A 61 -27.60 -4.35 22.46
C ALA A 61 -26.82 -5.03 21.32
N ASP A 62 -27.47 -5.97 20.62
CA ASP A 62 -26.85 -6.74 19.54
C ASP A 62 -26.71 -5.83 18.29
N CYS A 63 -25.66 -5.00 18.26
CA CYS A 63 -25.36 -4.06 17.18
C CYS A 63 -24.63 -4.70 15.98
N LYS A 64 -24.85 -5.99 15.70
CA LYS A 64 -24.20 -6.70 14.57
C LYS A 64 -24.43 -5.99 13.23
N ALA A 65 -25.65 -5.57 12.95
CA ALA A 65 -26.00 -4.92 11.70
C ALA A 65 -25.30 -3.55 11.52
N GLN A 66 -25.06 -2.83 12.62
CA GLN A 66 -24.25 -1.61 12.61
C GLN A 66 -22.79 -1.91 12.25
N ASP A 67 -22.18 -2.92 12.88
CA ASP A 67 -20.81 -3.34 12.56
C ASP A 67 -20.68 -3.84 11.11
N GLU A 68 -21.70 -4.51 10.57
CA GLU A 68 -21.75 -4.92 9.16
C GLU A 68 -21.70 -3.74 8.20
N ARG A 69 -22.42 -2.64 8.47
CA ARG A 69 -22.35 -1.44 7.64
C ARG A 69 -20.95 -0.83 7.65
N PHE A 70 -20.33 -0.71 8.82
CA PHE A 70 -18.95 -0.18 8.91
C PHE A 70 -17.93 -1.09 8.23
N SER A 71 -18.07 -2.42 8.37
CA SER A 71 -17.22 -3.40 7.70
C SER A 71 -17.35 -3.32 6.18
N LEU A 72 -18.57 -3.14 5.67
CA LEU A 72 -18.81 -2.98 4.23
C LEU A 72 -18.21 -1.67 3.68
N ILE A 73 -18.33 -0.55 4.41
CA ILE A 73 -17.72 0.73 4.03
C ILE A 73 -16.19 0.59 3.92
N PHE A 74 -15.56 -0.05 4.92
CA PHE A 74 -14.12 -0.33 4.89
C PHE A 74 -13.74 -1.26 3.74
N THR A 75 -14.57 -2.26 3.45
CA THR A 75 -14.36 -3.20 2.35
C THR A 75 -14.36 -2.49 1.00
N LEU A 76 -15.34 -1.60 0.75
CA LEU A 76 -15.40 -0.82 -0.48
C LEU A 76 -14.22 0.15 -0.61
N GLY A 77 -13.85 0.82 0.49
CA GLY A 77 -12.71 1.74 0.52
C GLY A 77 -11.38 1.04 0.22
N SER A 78 -11.11 -0.08 0.91
CA SER A 78 -9.87 -0.86 0.73
C SER A 78 -9.82 -1.58 -0.63
N PHE A 79 -10.96 -2.01 -1.16
CA PHE A 79 -11.07 -2.51 -2.52
C PHE A 79 -10.70 -1.42 -3.54
N MET A 80 -11.33 -0.24 -3.46
CA MET A 80 -11.03 0.88 -4.36
C MET A 80 -9.57 1.32 -4.28
N ASN A 81 -8.97 1.33 -3.09
CA ASN A 81 -7.56 1.70 -2.89
C ASN A 81 -6.61 0.91 -3.81
N ASN A 82 -6.83 -0.40 -3.96
CA ASN A 82 -5.93 -1.25 -4.73
C ASN A 82 -6.40 -1.49 -6.15
N PHE A 83 -7.72 -1.62 -6.35
CA PHE A 83 -8.30 -1.78 -7.68
C PHE A 83 -7.99 -0.58 -8.56
N MET A 84 -8.12 0.64 -8.02
CA MET A 84 -7.87 1.85 -8.78
C MET A 84 -6.39 2.07 -9.10
N THR A 85 -5.44 1.36 -8.49
CA THR A 85 -4.01 1.42 -8.86
C THR A 85 -3.79 1.12 -10.34
N PHE A 86 -4.57 0.20 -10.95
CA PHE A 86 -4.42 -0.13 -12.37
C PHE A 86 -4.95 0.97 -13.31
N PRO A 87 -6.22 1.42 -13.22
CA PRO A 87 -6.72 2.54 -14.02
C PRO A 87 -5.96 3.84 -13.77
N THR A 88 -5.62 4.15 -12.51
CA THR A 88 -4.90 5.39 -12.17
C THR A 88 -3.46 5.35 -12.65
N GLY A 89 -2.80 4.19 -12.64
CA GLY A 89 -1.51 4.00 -13.29
C GLY A 89 -1.57 4.30 -14.79
N TYR A 90 -2.58 3.80 -15.49
CA TYR A 90 -2.79 4.14 -16.91
C TYR A 90 -3.04 5.64 -17.13
N ILE A 91 -3.85 6.27 -16.28
CA ILE A 91 -4.10 7.72 -16.35
C ILE A 91 -2.80 8.50 -16.14
N PHE A 92 -2.01 8.11 -15.13
CA PHE A 92 -0.73 8.71 -14.83
C PHE A 92 0.25 8.59 -16.00
N ASP A 93 0.38 7.39 -16.58
CA ASP A 93 1.25 7.12 -17.72
C ASP A 93 0.85 7.93 -18.97
N ARG A 94 -0.47 8.00 -19.27
CA ARG A 94 -1.00 8.63 -20.49
C ARG A 94 -1.16 10.14 -20.39
N PHE A 95 -1.79 10.61 -19.31
CA PHE A 95 -2.15 12.03 -19.12
C PHE A 95 -1.16 12.78 -18.23
N LYS A 96 -0.09 12.11 -17.79
CA LYS A 96 1.02 12.66 -17.02
C LYS A 96 0.61 13.14 -15.63
N THR A 97 1.59 13.64 -14.87
CA THR A 97 1.47 13.94 -13.44
C THR A 97 0.40 14.98 -13.10
N THR A 98 0.30 16.09 -13.83
CA THR A 98 -0.63 17.18 -13.45
C THR A 98 -2.09 16.72 -13.49
N VAL A 99 -2.51 16.02 -14.53
CA VAL A 99 -3.90 15.54 -14.67
C VAL A 99 -4.23 14.53 -13.59
N ALA A 100 -3.35 13.55 -13.36
CA ALA A 100 -3.53 12.54 -12.31
C ALA A 100 -3.68 13.19 -10.92
N ARG A 101 -2.89 14.23 -10.64
CA ARG A 101 -2.98 14.97 -9.37
C ARG A 101 -4.23 15.81 -9.22
N LEU A 102 -4.72 16.46 -10.28
CA LEU A 102 -5.99 17.20 -10.23
C LEU A 102 -7.18 16.26 -9.96
N ILE A 103 -7.19 15.08 -10.58
CA ILE A 103 -8.17 14.03 -10.29
C ILE A 103 -8.07 13.59 -8.82
N ALA A 104 -6.85 13.39 -8.31
CA ALA A 104 -6.62 13.02 -6.91
C ALA A 104 -7.20 14.06 -5.94
N ILE A 105 -6.90 15.34 -6.17
CA ILE A 105 -7.37 16.46 -5.34
C ILE A 105 -8.89 16.55 -5.37
N PHE A 106 -9.51 16.41 -6.55
CA PHE A 106 -10.96 16.42 -6.68
C PHE A 106 -11.62 15.32 -5.83
N PHE A 107 -11.20 14.06 -6.01
CA PHE A 107 -11.78 12.94 -5.26
C PHE A 107 -11.53 13.07 -3.76
N TYR A 108 -10.33 13.46 -3.35
CA TYR A 108 -9.99 13.60 -1.94
C TYR A 108 -10.78 14.72 -1.27
N THR A 109 -10.79 15.91 -1.86
CA THR A 109 -11.49 17.09 -1.29
C THR A 109 -13.00 16.89 -1.28
N ALA A 110 -13.57 16.29 -2.34
CA ALA A 110 -14.98 15.97 -2.37
C ALA A 110 -15.35 14.95 -1.27
N ALA A 111 -14.52 13.92 -1.07
CA ALA A 111 -14.73 12.94 0.00
C ALA A 111 -14.68 13.58 1.39
N THR A 112 -13.67 14.40 1.69
CA THR A 112 -13.55 15.03 3.01
C THR A 112 -14.68 16.02 3.28
N LEU A 113 -15.15 16.74 2.26
CA LEU A 113 -16.33 17.60 2.36
C LEU A 113 -17.60 16.78 2.60
N ILE A 114 -17.84 15.70 1.85
CA ILE A 114 -19.00 14.83 2.08
C ILE A 114 -18.98 14.31 3.53
N ILE A 115 -17.84 13.80 4.02
CA ILE A 115 -17.72 13.32 5.41
C ILE A 115 -17.98 14.45 6.41
N ALA A 116 -17.48 15.66 6.17
CA ALA A 116 -17.66 16.81 7.07
C ALA A 116 -19.15 17.18 7.28
N PHE A 117 -19.98 17.04 6.24
CA PHE A 117 -21.40 17.38 6.29
C PHE A 117 -22.32 16.18 6.48
N THR A 118 -21.75 14.96 6.56
CA THR A 118 -22.52 13.77 6.90
C THR A 118 -22.91 13.81 8.37
N SER A 119 -24.09 13.27 8.67
CA SER A 119 -24.65 13.08 10.01
C SER A 119 -25.25 11.68 10.12
N ALA A 120 -25.69 11.25 11.30
CA ALA A 120 -26.31 9.94 11.50
C ALA A 120 -27.47 9.66 10.52
N GLY A 121 -28.33 10.65 10.24
CA GLY A 121 -29.44 10.51 9.28
C GLY A 121 -29.03 10.42 7.80
N SER A 122 -27.77 10.74 7.47
CA SER A 122 -27.22 10.68 6.10
C SER A 122 -26.01 9.75 6.01
N ALA A 123 -25.82 8.85 6.99
CA ALA A 123 -24.66 7.97 7.11
C ALA A 123 -24.40 7.10 5.86
N VAL A 124 -25.42 6.87 5.02
CA VAL A 124 -25.29 6.17 3.73
C VAL A 124 -24.30 6.87 2.78
N LEU A 125 -24.10 8.19 2.90
CA LEU A 125 -23.11 8.92 2.10
C LEU A 125 -21.67 8.43 2.33
N LEU A 126 -21.38 7.79 3.47
CA LEU A 126 -20.07 7.20 3.75
C LEU A 126 -19.70 6.08 2.75
N PHE A 127 -20.68 5.39 2.17
CA PHE A 127 -20.46 4.38 1.11
C PHE A 127 -19.88 5.01 -0.17
N LEU A 128 -20.14 6.29 -0.42
CA LEU A 128 -19.57 7.05 -1.53
C LEU A 128 -18.26 7.75 -1.12
N ALA A 129 -18.26 8.40 0.04
CA ALA A 129 -17.16 9.24 0.47
C ALA A 129 -15.88 8.45 0.77
N MET A 130 -15.98 7.31 1.47
CA MET A 130 -14.79 6.54 1.87
C MET A 130 -14.04 5.94 0.67
N PRO A 131 -14.70 5.38 -0.36
CA PRO A 131 -14.01 4.96 -1.57
C PRO A 131 -13.42 6.13 -2.38
N MET A 132 -14.10 7.27 -2.48
CA MET A 132 -13.53 8.47 -3.12
C MET A 132 -12.25 8.95 -2.40
N LEU A 133 -12.25 8.90 -1.06
CA LEU A 133 -11.11 9.28 -0.23
C LEU A 133 -9.88 8.42 -0.55
N THR A 134 -10.06 7.10 -0.68
CA THR A 134 -8.94 6.18 -0.97
C THR A 134 -8.45 6.28 -2.39
N ILE A 135 -9.31 6.58 -3.36
CA ILE A 135 -8.92 6.85 -4.75
C ILE A 135 -8.02 8.09 -4.82
N GLY A 136 -8.40 9.18 -4.15
CA GLY A 136 -7.55 10.37 -4.06
C GLY A 136 -6.21 10.07 -3.36
N GLY A 137 -6.27 9.32 -2.26
CA GLY A 137 -5.11 8.97 -1.47
C GLY A 137 -4.07 8.11 -2.21
N ILE A 138 -4.50 7.05 -2.91
CA ILE A 138 -3.58 6.20 -3.68
C ILE A 138 -2.95 6.95 -4.85
N LEU A 139 -3.69 7.86 -5.50
CA LEU A 139 -3.14 8.72 -6.56
C LEU A 139 -2.04 9.65 -6.04
N PHE A 140 -2.19 10.20 -4.83
CA PHE A 140 -1.11 10.97 -4.20
C PHE A 140 0.14 10.12 -3.98
N LEU A 141 -0.01 8.87 -3.53
CA LEU A 141 1.13 7.96 -3.42
C LEU A 141 1.81 7.73 -4.78
N ILE A 142 1.06 7.25 -5.78
CA ILE A 142 1.59 6.91 -7.11
C ILE A 142 2.34 8.09 -7.73
N THR A 143 1.73 9.29 -7.69
CA THR A 143 2.34 10.48 -8.27
C THR A 143 3.59 10.93 -7.52
N ASN A 144 3.74 10.59 -6.23
CA ASN A 144 4.95 10.86 -5.44
C ASN A 144 6.06 9.82 -5.63
N LEU A 145 5.74 8.57 -5.99
CA LEU A 145 6.78 7.53 -6.17
C LEU A 145 7.82 7.89 -7.25
N GLN A 146 7.44 8.66 -8.28
CA GLN A 146 8.37 9.12 -9.31
C GLN A 146 9.50 10.02 -8.78
N ILE A 147 9.31 10.65 -7.61
CA ILE A 147 10.32 11.50 -6.96
C ILE A 147 11.58 10.69 -6.63
N GLY A 148 11.44 9.39 -6.41
CA GLY A 148 12.60 8.49 -6.24
C GLY A 148 13.59 8.57 -7.41
N ASN A 149 13.12 8.88 -8.64
CA ASN A 149 13.99 9.01 -9.81
C ASN A 149 15.00 10.16 -9.67
N LEU A 150 14.68 11.20 -8.88
CA LEU A 150 15.55 12.37 -8.64
C LEU A 150 16.83 12.05 -7.85
N PHE A 151 16.88 10.90 -7.18
CA PHE A 151 17.92 10.55 -6.22
C PHE A 151 18.77 9.34 -6.64
N GLY A 152 18.74 8.95 -7.92
CA GLY A 152 19.67 7.99 -8.51
C GLY A 152 19.82 6.71 -7.69
N GLN A 153 20.98 6.56 -7.02
CA GLN A 153 21.33 5.40 -6.19
C GLN A 153 20.40 5.17 -4.98
N HIS A 154 19.74 6.21 -4.47
CA HIS A 154 18.83 6.12 -3.32
C HIS A 154 17.34 6.01 -3.71
N ARG A 155 17.04 5.78 -5.01
CA ARG A 155 15.66 5.68 -5.54
C ARG A 155 14.79 4.69 -4.76
N SER A 156 15.29 3.49 -4.52
CA SER A 156 14.56 2.42 -3.81
C SER A 156 14.18 2.84 -2.40
N THR A 157 15.12 3.43 -1.66
CA THR A 157 14.92 3.92 -0.29
C THR A 157 13.86 5.01 -0.21
N ILE A 158 13.79 5.90 -1.21
CA ILE A 158 12.78 6.95 -1.24
C ILE A 158 11.39 6.39 -1.56
N ILE A 159 11.30 5.45 -2.51
CA ILE A 159 10.06 4.76 -2.83
C ILE A 159 9.53 4.01 -1.59
N THR A 160 10.38 3.32 -0.84
CA THR A 160 9.96 2.63 0.39
C THR A 160 9.58 3.60 1.49
N LEU A 161 10.26 4.75 1.61
CA LEU A 161 9.90 5.80 2.56
C LEU A 161 8.51 6.39 2.27
N TYR A 162 8.15 6.61 0.99
CA TYR A 162 6.81 7.04 0.60
C TYR A 162 5.72 6.02 0.95
N ASN A 163 5.97 4.73 0.76
CA ASN A 163 5.05 3.68 1.19
C ASN A 163 4.89 3.64 2.71
N GLY A 164 6.00 3.82 3.45
CA GLY A 164 5.94 3.96 4.92
C GLY A 164 5.12 5.17 5.36
N ALA A 165 5.27 6.32 4.67
CA ALA A 165 4.50 7.53 4.91
C ALA A 165 3.01 7.32 4.63
N PHE A 166 2.68 6.61 3.54
CA PHE A 166 1.31 6.20 3.23
C PHE A 166 0.71 5.36 4.35
N ASP A 167 1.42 4.33 4.83
CA ASP A 167 0.92 3.48 5.92
C ASP A 167 0.75 4.29 7.23
N SER A 168 1.67 5.21 7.52
CA SER A 168 1.65 6.05 8.75
C SER A 168 0.55 7.10 8.77
N SER A 169 -0.09 7.37 7.64
CA SER A 169 -1.18 8.36 7.57
C SER A 169 -2.46 7.93 8.28
N SER A 170 -2.57 6.66 8.70
CA SER A 170 -3.60 6.22 9.65
C SER A 170 -3.62 7.04 10.94
N ALA A 171 -2.47 7.66 11.31
CA ALA A 171 -2.38 8.56 12.46
C ALA A 171 -3.31 9.78 12.34
N VAL A 172 -3.72 10.18 11.14
CA VAL A 172 -4.65 11.30 10.93
C VAL A 172 -6.01 11.00 11.55
N PHE A 173 -6.56 9.81 11.34
CA PHE A 173 -7.84 9.43 11.97
C PHE A 173 -7.72 9.23 13.49
N LEU A 174 -6.53 8.86 13.99
CA LEU A 174 -6.25 8.89 15.43
C LEU A 174 -6.27 10.32 15.96
N ILE A 175 -5.61 11.26 15.29
CA ILE A 175 -5.63 12.68 15.67
C ILE A 175 -7.06 13.19 15.72
N ILE A 176 -7.89 12.89 14.71
CA ILE A 176 -9.32 13.25 14.70
C ILE A 176 -10.02 12.67 15.93
N LYS A 177 -9.82 11.40 16.25
CA LYS A 177 -10.41 10.77 17.44
C LYS A 177 -9.98 11.47 18.74
N LEU A 178 -8.70 11.77 18.89
CA LEU A 178 -8.18 12.44 20.10
C LEU A 178 -8.68 13.90 20.22
N LEU A 179 -8.84 14.60 19.10
CA LEU A 179 -9.43 15.94 19.08
C LEU A 179 -10.93 15.89 19.41
N TYR A 180 -11.63 14.86 18.92
CA TYR A 180 -13.03 14.60 19.24
C TYR A 180 -13.26 14.36 20.73
N GLU A 181 -12.42 13.53 21.36
CA GLU A 181 -12.46 13.30 22.81
C GLU A 181 -12.19 14.58 23.63
N LYS A 182 -11.55 15.59 23.04
CA LYS A 182 -11.33 16.92 23.63
C LYS A 182 -12.44 17.93 23.29
N GLY A 183 -13.50 17.51 22.61
CA GLY A 183 -14.67 18.35 22.29
C GLY A 183 -14.63 19.04 20.91
N ILE A 184 -13.63 18.76 20.06
CA ILE A 184 -13.64 19.26 18.67
C ILE A 184 -14.54 18.39 17.81
N SER A 185 -15.56 18.96 17.18
CA SER A 185 -16.49 18.18 16.36
C SER A 185 -15.82 17.50 15.15
N LEU A 186 -16.39 16.37 14.74
CA LEU A 186 -15.95 15.63 13.56
C LEU A 186 -15.99 16.52 12.30
N ARG A 187 -17.06 17.31 12.17
CA ARG A 187 -17.24 18.29 11.08
C ARG A 187 -16.11 19.31 11.00
N ALA A 188 -15.70 19.89 12.14
CA ALA A 188 -14.60 20.87 12.16
C ALA A 188 -13.28 20.23 11.70
N SER A 189 -13.02 18.99 12.14
CA SER A 189 -11.82 18.24 11.78
C SER A 189 -11.73 17.96 10.27
N PHE A 190 -12.81 17.52 9.64
CA PHE A 190 -12.83 17.25 8.19
C PHE A 190 -12.88 18.51 7.33
N ILE A 191 -13.48 19.62 7.81
CA ILE A 191 -13.35 20.93 7.16
C ILE A 191 -11.89 21.37 7.17
N PHE A 192 -11.19 21.24 8.31
CA PHE A 192 -9.77 21.57 8.41
C PHE A 192 -8.94 20.77 7.40
N ILE A 193 -9.15 19.46 7.30
CA ILE A 193 -8.45 18.61 6.31
C ILE A 193 -8.75 19.07 4.87
N SER A 194 -10.01 19.41 4.57
CA SER A 194 -10.42 19.92 3.25
C SER A 194 -9.73 21.25 2.90
N VAL A 195 -9.59 22.15 3.88
CA VAL A 195 -8.83 23.41 3.70
C VAL A 195 -7.35 23.13 3.52
N CYS A 196 -6.77 22.16 4.24
CA CYS A 196 -5.41 21.74 4.00
C CYS A 196 -5.21 21.16 2.60
N SER A 197 -6.25 20.60 1.96
CA SER A 197 -6.14 20.09 0.59
C SER A 197 -5.79 21.16 -0.45
N THR A 198 -6.01 22.45 -0.15
CA THR A 198 -5.54 23.57 -1.00
C THR A 198 -4.02 23.56 -1.18
N TRP A 199 -3.27 23.04 -0.20
CA TRP A 199 -1.82 22.81 -0.30
C TRP A 199 -1.44 21.89 -1.48
N HIS A 200 -2.25 20.87 -1.76
CA HIS A 200 -1.97 19.95 -2.87
C HIS A 200 -2.01 20.65 -4.21
N VAL A 201 -2.89 21.64 -4.38
CA VAL A 201 -2.97 22.46 -5.60
C VAL A 201 -1.67 23.24 -5.77
N ALA A 202 -1.24 23.96 -4.74
CA ALA A 202 0.01 24.71 -4.74
C ALA A 202 1.21 23.79 -5.07
N ARG A 203 1.34 22.65 -4.38
CA ARG A 203 2.41 21.67 -4.63
C ARG A 203 2.38 21.13 -6.06
N THR A 204 1.20 20.86 -6.60
CA THR A 204 1.03 20.31 -7.96
C THR A 204 1.55 21.25 -9.04
N PHE A 205 1.34 22.56 -8.89
CA PHE A 205 1.76 23.54 -9.89
C PHE A 205 3.18 24.09 -9.64
N LEU A 206 3.61 24.17 -8.38
CA LEU A 206 4.86 24.82 -8.00
C LEU A 206 6.05 23.84 -7.88
N LEU A 207 5.82 22.63 -7.38
CA LEU A 207 6.88 21.68 -7.04
C LEU A 207 6.85 20.41 -7.89
N MET A 208 5.70 20.00 -8.43
CA MET A 208 5.61 18.77 -9.23
C MET A 208 5.91 19.02 -10.72
N PRO A 209 6.51 18.06 -11.44
CA PRO A 209 6.67 18.15 -12.88
C PRO A 209 5.30 18.07 -13.57
N ARG A 210 5.18 18.73 -14.73
CA ARG A 210 3.99 18.57 -15.60
C ARG A 210 3.93 17.18 -16.24
N GLY A 211 5.11 16.62 -16.53
CA GLY A 211 5.33 15.30 -17.13
C GLY A 211 5.72 14.22 -16.12
N HIS A 212 6.34 13.14 -16.60
CA HIS A 212 7.03 12.17 -15.75
C HIS A 212 8.46 12.61 -15.45
N ILE A 213 8.98 12.25 -14.29
CA ILE A 213 10.42 12.36 -14.01
C ILE A 213 11.13 11.21 -14.74
N PRO A 214 12.00 11.49 -15.73
CA PRO A 214 12.73 10.46 -16.46
C PRO A 214 13.73 9.74 -15.56
N TYR A 215 14.09 8.50 -15.93
CA TYR A 215 15.14 7.73 -15.28
C TYR A 215 15.90 6.88 -16.33
N PRO A 216 17.22 7.08 -16.52
CA PRO A 216 18.10 8.04 -15.82
C PRO A 216 17.76 9.51 -16.10
N LEU A 217 18.25 10.42 -15.25
CA LEU A 217 17.99 11.86 -15.38
C LEU A 217 18.87 12.45 -16.49
N PRO A 218 18.31 13.18 -17.47
CA PRO A 218 19.11 13.87 -18.47
C PRO A 218 19.92 15.02 -17.82
N PRO A 219 21.10 15.35 -18.38
CA PRO A 219 21.87 16.50 -17.93
C PRO A 219 21.03 17.78 -18.04
N ASN A 220 21.04 18.61 -16.99
CA ASN A 220 20.25 19.85 -16.88
C ASN A 220 18.71 19.70 -16.77
N TYR A 221 18.20 18.54 -16.35
CA TYR A 221 16.77 18.39 -16.04
C TYR A 221 16.28 19.40 -15.00
N SER A 222 15.27 20.21 -15.35
CA SER A 222 14.60 21.15 -14.45
C SER A 222 13.09 20.91 -14.43
N TYR A 223 12.44 21.17 -13.30
CA TYR A 223 10.99 21.02 -13.14
C TYR A 223 10.43 22.00 -12.10
N GLY A 224 9.10 22.11 -12.02
CA GLY A 224 8.41 23.02 -11.10
C GLY A 224 8.72 24.49 -11.37
N LEU A 225 8.81 25.27 -10.30
CA LEU A 225 9.15 26.71 -10.28
C LEU A 225 10.46 27.07 -11.02
N CYS A 226 11.38 26.12 -11.17
CA CYS A 226 12.66 26.33 -11.85
C CYS A 226 12.59 26.10 -13.38
N SER A 227 11.43 25.70 -13.91
CA SER A 227 11.22 25.54 -15.36
C SER A 227 10.92 26.92 -15.99
N GLY A 228 11.97 27.72 -16.17
CA GLY A 228 11.92 29.00 -16.89
C GLY A 228 11.72 28.79 -18.40
N ASN A 229 10.92 29.69 -18.99
CA ASN A 229 10.43 29.93 -20.36
C ASN A 229 11.29 29.55 -21.62
N GLY A 230 12.12 28.50 -21.60
CA GLY A 230 12.87 27.99 -22.76
C GLY A 230 12.09 26.94 -23.56
N ASN A 231 12.22 26.99 -24.90
CA ASN A 231 11.57 26.21 -25.96
C ASN A 231 11.01 24.83 -25.58
N THR A 232 9.78 24.82 -25.07
CA THR A 232 9.10 23.65 -24.47
C THR A 232 8.60 22.60 -25.48
N LYS A 233 8.93 22.73 -26.77
CA LYS A 233 8.50 21.78 -27.82
C LYS A 233 9.66 20.95 -28.38
N GLU A 234 10.81 21.56 -28.65
CA GLU A 234 11.99 20.84 -29.16
C GLU A 234 12.69 20.03 -28.05
N GLU A 235 12.80 20.53 -26.81
CA GLU A 235 13.39 19.78 -25.70
C GLU A 235 12.54 18.56 -25.26
N LYS A 236 11.22 18.57 -25.49
CA LYS A 236 10.34 17.44 -25.13
C LYS A 236 10.46 16.27 -26.09
N GLU A 237 10.52 16.53 -27.38
CA GLU A 237 10.73 15.49 -28.40
C GLU A 237 12.17 15.00 -28.36
N THR A 238 13.14 15.91 -28.15
CA THR A 238 14.55 15.53 -28.02
C THR A 238 14.80 14.76 -26.72
N ALA A 239 14.17 15.10 -25.59
CA ALA A 239 14.32 14.33 -24.34
C ALA A 239 13.54 13.00 -24.34
N GLU A 240 12.40 12.88 -25.03
CA GLU A 240 11.72 11.59 -25.22
C GLU A 240 12.46 10.69 -26.23
N HIS A 241 13.07 11.27 -27.28
CA HIS A 241 13.93 10.57 -28.24
C HIS A 241 15.29 10.20 -27.63
N GLU A 242 15.94 11.10 -26.89
CA GLU A 242 17.15 10.84 -26.10
C GLU A 242 16.87 9.87 -24.97
N ASN A 243 15.70 9.85 -24.31
CA ASN A 243 15.39 8.77 -23.36
C ASN A 243 15.34 7.42 -24.06
N ARG A 244 14.76 7.34 -25.26
CA ARG A 244 14.74 6.13 -26.09
C ARG A 244 16.13 5.75 -26.57
N GLU A 245 16.95 6.72 -26.99
CA GLU A 245 18.31 6.51 -27.48
C GLU A 245 19.33 6.28 -26.37
N LEU A 246 19.18 6.86 -25.17
CA LEU A 246 20.01 6.59 -23.99
C LEU A 246 19.57 5.31 -23.30
N GLN A 247 18.27 4.98 -23.25
CA GLN A 247 17.87 3.60 -22.93
C GLN A 247 18.46 2.63 -23.95
N SER A 248 18.47 2.97 -25.24
CA SER A 248 19.12 2.17 -26.28
C SER A 248 20.65 2.16 -26.17
N LYS A 249 21.31 3.23 -25.70
CA LYS A 249 22.77 3.35 -25.60
C LYS A 249 23.33 2.80 -24.29
N GLU A 250 22.62 2.87 -23.16
CA GLU A 250 22.91 2.05 -21.98
C GLU A 250 22.67 0.56 -22.28
N PHE A 251 21.69 0.24 -23.14
CA PHE A 251 21.44 -1.11 -23.67
C PHE A 251 22.49 -1.57 -24.72
N LEU A 252 23.27 -0.65 -25.30
CA LEU A 252 24.38 -0.93 -26.22
C LEU A 252 25.76 -0.85 -25.55
N SER A 253 25.96 -0.02 -24.53
CA SER A 253 27.21 0.08 -23.77
C SER A 253 27.37 -1.09 -22.79
N ALA A 254 26.27 -1.66 -22.30
CA ALA A 254 26.26 -3.00 -21.71
C ALA A 254 26.55 -4.14 -22.72
N LYS A 255 26.72 -3.80 -24.00
CA LYS A 255 26.97 -4.72 -25.12
C LYS A 255 28.32 -4.46 -25.82
N GLU A 256 29.14 -3.52 -25.35
CA GLU A 256 30.46 -3.17 -25.93
C GLU A 256 31.65 -3.95 -25.34
N GLU A 257 31.40 -5.16 -24.82
CA GLU A 257 32.37 -6.24 -24.88
C GLU A 257 31.83 -7.30 -25.86
N THR A 258 32.17 -7.20 -27.15
CA THR A 258 31.77 -8.15 -28.21
C THR A 258 32.93 -9.07 -28.64
N PRO A 259 32.70 -10.24 -29.30
CA PRO A 259 31.43 -10.93 -29.58
C PRO A 259 31.42 -12.46 -29.34
N GLY A 260 30.27 -12.98 -28.94
CA GLY A 260 29.85 -14.36 -29.18
C GLY A 260 28.41 -14.35 -29.71
N ALA A 261 28.21 -14.78 -30.95
CA ALA A 261 26.96 -14.63 -31.68
C ALA A 261 25.81 -15.49 -31.10
N GLY A 262 24.63 -14.86 -30.99
CA GLY A 262 23.34 -15.56 -31.07
C GLY A 262 22.56 -15.74 -29.78
N GLN A 263 21.77 -14.72 -29.39
CA GLN A 263 20.34 -14.88 -29.08
C GLN A 263 19.71 -13.50 -28.87
N LYS A 264 18.90 -13.08 -29.85
CA LYS A 264 17.89 -12.02 -29.66
C LYS A 264 16.87 -12.58 -28.66
N GLN A 265 16.86 -12.09 -27.44
CA GLN A 265 15.78 -12.38 -26.50
C GLN A 265 14.51 -11.72 -27.04
N GLU A 266 13.63 -12.51 -27.68
CA GLU A 266 12.35 -12.04 -28.18
C GLU A 266 11.54 -11.41 -27.04
N LEU A 267 11.10 -10.17 -27.26
CA LEU A 267 10.27 -9.41 -26.34
C LEU A 267 8.91 -10.14 -26.20
N ARG A 268 8.74 -10.98 -25.17
CA ARG A 268 7.48 -11.69 -24.95
C ARG A 268 6.36 -10.69 -24.63
N SER A 269 5.18 -10.91 -25.19
CA SER A 269 3.98 -10.11 -24.92
C SER A 269 3.65 -10.05 -23.42
N PHE A 270 3.17 -8.90 -22.94
CA PHE A 270 2.66 -8.66 -21.59
C PHE A 270 1.82 -9.83 -21.03
N TRP A 271 0.91 -10.37 -21.85
CA TRP A 271 0.01 -11.45 -21.45
C TRP A 271 0.75 -12.76 -21.16
N SER A 272 1.89 -13.01 -21.81
CA SER A 272 2.74 -14.17 -21.51
C SER A 272 3.26 -14.10 -20.07
N TYR A 273 3.57 -12.91 -19.56
CA TYR A 273 3.99 -12.70 -18.18
C TYR A 273 2.82 -12.75 -17.21
N ALA A 274 1.68 -12.16 -17.56
CA ALA A 274 0.47 -12.17 -16.72
C ALA A 274 -0.07 -13.59 -16.48
N PHE A 275 -0.01 -14.47 -17.48
CA PHE A 275 -0.41 -15.89 -17.35
C PHE A 275 0.74 -16.82 -16.93
N SER A 276 1.86 -16.27 -16.47
CA SER A 276 2.98 -17.09 -16.00
C SER A 276 2.69 -17.72 -14.63
N ARG A 277 3.22 -18.92 -14.42
CA ARG A 277 3.17 -19.61 -13.12
C ARG A 277 3.75 -18.76 -11.98
N ARG A 278 4.81 -17.98 -12.26
CA ARG A 278 5.44 -17.07 -11.29
C ARG A 278 4.47 -15.99 -10.82
N PHE A 279 3.78 -15.35 -11.77
CA PHE A 279 2.80 -14.32 -11.47
C PHE A 279 1.63 -14.89 -10.68
N ALA A 280 1.10 -16.05 -11.06
CA ALA A 280 -0.02 -16.69 -10.36
C ALA A 280 0.27 -16.97 -8.88
N TRP A 281 1.43 -17.56 -8.56
CA TRP A 281 1.80 -17.82 -7.16
C TRP A 281 2.14 -16.55 -6.38
N HIS A 282 2.70 -15.53 -7.04
CA HIS A 282 2.90 -14.24 -6.41
C HIS A 282 1.56 -13.55 -6.09
N LEU A 283 0.59 -13.65 -6.99
CA LEU A 283 -0.76 -13.15 -6.77
C LEU A 283 -1.43 -13.86 -5.59
N VAL A 284 -1.32 -15.18 -5.47
CA VAL A 284 -1.84 -15.93 -4.31
C VAL A 284 -1.17 -15.45 -3.03
N TRP A 285 0.17 -15.33 -3.02
CA TRP A 285 0.94 -14.84 -1.88
C TRP A 285 0.48 -13.45 -1.42
N LEU A 286 0.36 -12.49 -2.36
CA LEU A 286 -0.09 -11.13 -2.05
C LEU A 286 -1.54 -11.13 -1.56
N SER A 287 -2.44 -11.83 -2.26
CA SER A 287 -3.88 -11.82 -2.00
C SER A 287 -4.23 -12.38 -0.63
N VAL A 288 -3.62 -13.50 -0.23
CA VAL A 288 -3.90 -14.13 1.08
C VAL A 288 -3.42 -13.23 2.22
N ILE A 289 -2.19 -12.74 2.14
CA ILE A 289 -1.62 -11.88 3.19
C ILE A 289 -2.41 -10.57 3.28
N GLN A 290 -2.72 -9.95 2.14
CA GLN A 290 -3.47 -8.70 2.08
C GLN A 290 -4.91 -8.83 2.62
N LEU A 291 -5.62 -9.90 2.25
CA LEU A 291 -6.96 -10.19 2.76
C LEU A 291 -6.95 -10.31 4.29
N TRP A 292 -5.96 -11.01 4.86
CA TRP A 292 -5.83 -11.12 6.31
C TRP A 292 -5.62 -9.77 7.00
N HIS A 293 -4.73 -8.93 6.45
CA HIS A 293 -4.51 -7.58 6.99
C HIS A 293 -5.77 -6.72 6.96
N TYR A 294 -6.54 -6.76 5.86
CA TYR A 294 -7.76 -5.97 5.74
C TYR A 294 -8.87 -6.48 6.64
N LEU A 295 -9.07 -7.79 6.70
CA LEU A 295 -10.02 -8.39 7.64
C LEU A 295 -9.70 -7.98 9.08
N PHE A 296 -8.44 -8.05 9.50
CA PHE A 296 -8.06 -7.66 10.85
C PHE A 296 -8.35 -6.17 11.14
N ILE A 297 -7.97 -5.27 10.24
CA ILE A 297 -8.23 -3.82 10.43
C ILE A 297 -9.73 -3.53 10.46
N GLY A 298 -10.50 -4.11 9.54
CA GLY A 298 -11.94 -3.90 9.44
C GLY A 298 -12.71 -4.45 10.65
N THR A 299 -12.21 -5.52 11.27
CA THR A 299 -12.85 -6.19 12.42
C THR A 299 -12.31 -5.79 13.79
N LEU A 300 -11.22 -5.01 13.83
CA LEU A 300 -10.50 -4.70 15.08
C LEU A 300 -11.41 -4.11 16.16
N ASN A 301 -12.26 -3.14 15.81
CA ASN A 301 -13.14 -2.48 16.79
C ASN A 301 -14.12 -3.50 17.42
N SER A 302 -14.71 -4.38 16.61
CA SER A 302 -15.57 -5.47 17.08
C SER A 302 -14.78 -6.46 17.95
N LEU A 303 -13.59 -6.88 17.49
CA LEU A 303 -12.74 -7.82 18.23
C LEU A 303 -12.38 -7.28 19.61
N LEU A 304 -11.97 -6.00 19.69
CA LEU A 304 -11.66 -5.33 20.94
C LEU A 304 -12.89 -5.18 21.84
N THR A 305 -14.06 -4.86 21.28
CA THR A 305 -15.31 -4.75 22.04
C THR A 305 -15.68 -6.08 22.69
N ASN A 306 -15.54 -7.19 21.96
CA ASN A 306 -15.78 -8.53 22.50
C ASN A 306 -14.76 -8.89 23.58
N MET A 307 -13.45 -8.68 23.34
CA MET A 307 -12.39 -9.01 24.30
C MET A 307 -12.41 -8.14 25.56
N ALA A 308 -12.89 -6.90 25.45
CA ALA A 308 -13.01 -5.97 26.58
C ALA A 308 -14.32 -6.11 27.36
N GLY A 309 -15.21 -7.04 26.97
CA GLY A 309 -16.52 -7.21 27.61
C GLY A 309 -17.41 -5.96 27.50
N GLY A 310 -17.28 -5.21 26.41
CA GLY A 310 -18.03 -3.96 26.17
C GLY A 310 -17.47 -2.70 26.85
N ASP A 311 -16.35 -2.78 27.57
CA ASP A 311 -15.71 -1.60 28.19
C ASP A 311 -15.12 -0.66 27.13
N MET A 312 -15.84 0.43 26.85
CA MET A 312 -15.46 1.45 25.86
C MET A 312 -14.13 2.16 26.17
N ALA A 313 -13.76 2.29 27.45
CA ALA A 313 -12.48 2.92 27.81
C ALA A 313 -11.30 2.02 27.45
N ARG A 314 -11.45 0.70 27.67
CA ARG A 314 -10.46 -0.30 27.22
C ARG A 314 -10.39 -0.37 25.70
N VAL A 315 -11.53 -0.41 25.00
CA VAL A 315 -11.57 -0.38 23.54
C VAL A 315 -10.86 0.85 22.99
N SER A 316 -11.10 2.03 23.57
CA SER A 316 -10.44 3.28 23.19
C SER A 316 -8.92 3.20 23.38
N THR A 317 -8.46 2.67 24.53
CA THR A 317 -7.03 2.51 24.83
C THR A 317 -6.31 1.62 23.82
N TYR A 318 -6.89 0.46 23.50
CA TYR A 318 -6.31 -0.47 22.52
C TYR A 318 -6.42 0.05 21.08
N THR A 319 -7.47 0.79 20.75
CA THR A 319 -7.61 1.46 19.44
C THR A 319 -6.53 2.53 19.27
N ASN A 320 -6.26 3.31 20.31
CA ASN A 320 -5.15 4.27 20.32
C ASN A 320 -3.81 3.54 20.15
N ALA A 321 -3.58 2.46 20.89
CA ALA A 321 -2.35 1.67 20.80
C ALA A 321 -2.11 1.10 19.38
N PHE A 322 -3.17 0.56 18.76
CA PHE A 322 -3.11 0.11 17.37
C PHE A 322 -2.74 1.26 16.43
N ALA A 323 -3.37 2.42 16.57
CA ALA A 323 -3.09 3.55 15.70
C ALA A 323 -1.68 4.13 15.92
N PHE A 324 -1.17 4.16 17.16
CA PHE A 324 0.22 4.52 17.45
C PHE A 324 1.21 3.49 16.89
N SER A 325 0.86 2.21 16.78
CA SER A 325 1.77 1.23 16.19
C SER A 325 1.92 1.41 14.68
N GLN A 326 0.94 2.03 13.99
CA GLN A 326 0.91 2.17 12.52
C GLN A 326 1.97 3.12 11.92
N PHE A 327 2.99 3.58 12.65
CA PHE A 327 4.10 4.37 12.08
C PHE A 327 5.02 3.53 11.17
N GLY A 328 4.48 3.05 10.05
CA GLY A 328 5.18 2.23 9.05
C GLY A 328 6.41 2.90 8.44
N VAL A 329 6.57 4.23 8.53
CA VAL A 329 7.80 4.95 8.16
C VAL A 329 9.03 4.36 8.84
N LEU A 330 8.91 3.85 10.07
CA LEU A 330 10.04 3.27 10.81
C LEU A 330 10.41 1.87 10.31
N CYS A 331 9.44 1.11 9.81
CA CYS A 331 9.62 -0.29 9.41
C CYS A 331 9.90 -0.44 7.91
N ALA A 332 9.35 0.44 7.06
CA ALA A 332 9.48 0.35 5.61
C ALA A 332 10.94 0.39 5.09
N PRO A 333 11.85 1.22 5.65
CA PRO A 333 13.26 1.22 5.25
C PRO A 333 13.98 -0.10 5.55
N TRP A 334 13.55 -0.88 6.55
CA TRP A 334 14.20 -2.14 6.90
C TRP A 334 14.08 -3.18 5.79
N ASN A 335 12.92 -3.27 5.12
CA ASN A 335 12.76 -4.16 3.99
C ASN A 335 13.64 -3.74 2.80
N GLY A 336 13.72 -2.43 2.51
CA GLY A 336 14.61 -1.91 1.47
C GLY A 336 16.08 -2.22 1.75
N LEU A 337 16.54 -1.95 2.98
CA LEU A 337 17.90 -2.23 3.41
C LEU A 337 18.24 -3.73 3.38
N LEU A 338 17.29 -4.58 3.79
CA LEU A 338 17.42 -6.03 3.70
C LEU A 338 17.63 -6.46 2.25
N MET A 339 16.80 -5.97 1.33
CA MET A 339 16.89 -6.31 -0.09
C MET A 339 18.20 -5.82 -0.71
N ASP A 340 18.65 -4.61 -0.40
CA ASP A 340 19.90 -4.06 -0.91
C ASP A 340 21.12 -4.85 -0.41
N ARG A 341 21.15 -5.23 0.88
CA ARG A 341 22.21 -6.07 1.46
C ARG A 341 22.23 -7.47 0.83
N LEU A 342 21.05 -8.08 0.64
CA LEU A 342 20.94 -9.38 -0.01
C LEU A 342 21.41 -9.29 -1.46
N LYS A 343 20.95 -8.31 -2.22
CA LYS A 343 21.38 -8.08 -3.60
C LYS A 343 22.89 -7.94 -3.71
N GLN A 344 23.54 -7.16 -2.83
CA GLN A 344 25.01 -7.05 -2.80
C GLN A 344 25.70 -8.38 -2.49
N LYS A 345 25.18 -9.15 -1.52
CA LYS A 345 25.74 -10.46 -1.16
C LYS A 345 25.67 -11.43 -2.33
N TYR A 346 24.50 -11.55 -2.95
CA TYR A 346 24.27 -12.42 -4.09
C TYR A 346 25.09 -11.98 -5.32
N GLN A 347 25.18 -10.68 -5.60
CA GLN A 347 26.04 -10.16 -6.69
C GLN A 347 27.53 -10.49 -6.49
N LYS A 348 28.03 -10.41 -5.26
CA LYS A 348 29.41 -10.84 -4.94
C LYS A 348 29.61 -12.34 -5.18
N GLU A 349 28.61 -13.15 -4.85
CA GLU A 349 28.63 -14.60 -5.07
C GLU A 349 28.57 -14.94 -6.57
N ALA A 350 27.78 -14.21 -7.35
CA ALA A 350 27.67 -14.35 -8.80
C ALA A 350 29.00 -14.10 -9.52
N ARG A 351 29.70 -13.01 -9.13
CA ARG A 351 31.04 -12.68 -9.65
C ARG A 351 32.05 -13.80 -9.39
N LYS A 352 31.87 -14.58 -8.32
CA LYS A 352 32.75 -15.72 -7.98
C LYS A 352 32.38 -17.01 -8.72
N THR A 353 31.13 -17.19 -9.11
CA THR A 353 30.59 -18.45 -9.66
C THR A 353 30.25 -18.38 -11.15
N GLY A 354 30.38 -17.21 -11.79
CA GLY A 354 30.00 -17.02 -13.19
C GLY A 354 28.50 -17.15 -13.46
N SER A 355 27.65 -17.04 -12.42
CA SER A 355 26.21 -17.21 -12.52
C SER A 355 25.51 -16.00 -13.16
N SER A 356 24.41 -16.25 -13.90
CA SER A 356 23.61 -15.20 -14.53
C SER A 356 23.11 -14.15 -13.53
N THR A 357 23.33 -12.88 -13.84
CA THR A 357 22.94 -11.70 -13.03
C THR A 357 21.44 -11.66 -12.72
N LEU A 358 20.59 -12.18 -13.60
CA LEU A 358 19.14 -12.25 -13.41
C LEU A 358 18.75 -13.28 -12.33
N ALA A 359 19.40 -14.45 -12.36
CA ALA A 359 19.16 -15.52 -11.37
C ALA A 359 19.44 -15.02 -9.96
N VAL A 360 20.61 -14.39 -9.83
CA VAL A 360 21.16 -13.84 -8.60
C VAL A 360 20.25 -12.75 -8.00
N ALA A 361 19.73 -11.88 -8.86
CA ALA A 361 18.76 -10.86 -8.49
C ALA A 361 17.46 -11.48 -7.96
N LEU A 362 16.92 -12.50 -8.62
CA LEU A 362 15.71 -13.19 -8.18
C LEU A 362 15.93 -13.95 -6.86
N CYS A 363 17.09 -14.56 -6.66
CA CYS A 363 17.39 -15.26 -5.40
C CYS A 363 17.50 -14.32 -4.21
N SER A 364 17.87 -13.06 -4.44
CA SER A 364 17.94 -12.06 -3.39
C SER A 364 16.56 -11.71 -2.80
N THR A 365 15.47 -11.95 -3.53
CA THR A 365 14.11 -11.64 -3.06
C THR A 365 13.51 -12.75 -2.20
N VAL A 366 13.98 -13.99 -2.32
CA VAL A 366 13.44 -15.15 -1.60
C VAL A 366 13.39 -14.95 -0.08
N PRO A 367 14.47 -14.48 0.59
CA PRO A 367 14.44 -14.31 2.05
C PRO A 367 13.44 -13.24 2.50
N SER A 368 13.28 -12.17 1.72
CA SER A 368 12.33 -11.09 2.00
C SER A 368 10.88 -11.55 1.86
N LEU A 369 10.57 -12.34 0.82
CA LEU A 369 9.25 -12.98 0.65
C LEU A 369 8.94 -13.98 1.78
N ALA A 370 9.89 -14.84 2.13
CA ALA A 370 9.73 -15.83 3.20
C ALA A 370 9.58 -15.16 4.59
N LEU A 371 10.36 -14.13 4.87
CA LEU A 371 10.26 -13.35 6.11
C LEU A 371 8.90 -12.67 6.22
N THR A 372 8.37 -12.14 5.13
CA THR A 372 7.02 -11.55 5.11
C THR A 372 5.94 -12.57 5.48
N SER A 373 6.00 -13.77 4.89
CA SER A 373 5.09 -14.87 5.24
C SER A 373 5.22 -15.30 6.70
N LEU A 374 6.45 -15.35 7.24
CA LEU A 374 6.71 -15.66 8.65
C LEU A 374 6.15 -14.60 9.60
N LEU A 375 6.36 -13.31 9.28
CA LEU A 375 5.79 -12.20 10.05
C LEU A 375 4.26 -12.24 10.05
N CYS A 376 3.65 -12.55 8.90
CA CYS A 376 2.21 -12.69 8.78
C CYS A 376 1.68 -13.89 9.60
N LEU A 377 2.41 -15.00 9.61
CA LEU A 377 2.07 -16.17 10.41
C LEU A 377 2.12 -15.85 11.92
N GLY A 378 3.19 -15.18 12.37
CA GLY A 378 3.30 -14.72 13.77
C GLY A 378 2.18 -13.76 14.15
N PHE A 379 1.87 -12.80 13.28
CA PHE A 379 0.73 -11.91 13.44
C PHE A 379 -0.60 -12.67 13.59
N ALA A 380 -0.87 -13.64 12.71
CA ALA A 380 -2.10 -14.43 12.75
C ALA A 380 -2.19 -15.31 14.01
N LEU A 381 -1.08 -15.89 14.47
CA LEU A 381 -1.02 -16.64 15.73
C LEU A 381 -1.36 -15.75 16.93
N CYS A 382 -0.75 -14.57 17.03
CA CYS A 382 -1.00 -13.65 18.14
C CYS A 382 -2.44 -13.10 18.12
N ALA A 383 -2.98 -12.79 16.95
CA ALA A 383 -4.37 -12.32 16.79
C ALA A 383 -5.41 -13.40 17.15
N SER A 384 -5.07 -14.68 16.95
CA SER A 384 -5.98 -15.80 17.23
C SER A 384 -6.18 -16.06 18.73
N VAL A 385 -5.25 -15.60 19.56
CA VAL A 385 -5.29 -15.79 21.01
C VAL A 385 -6.02 -14.59 21.64
N PRO A 386 -7.20 -14.77 22.28
CA PRO A 386 -8.06 -13.69 22.76
C PRO A 386 -7.56 -13.09 24.09
N ILE A 387 -6.29 -12.69 24.14
CA ILE A 387 -5.67 -12.05 25.30
C ILE A 387 -5.41 -10.58 24.96
N LEU A 388 -6.04 -9.66 25.71
CA LEU A 388 -5.91 -8.21 25.50
C LEU A 388 -4.44 -7.74 25.53
N PRO A 389 -3.62 -8.05 26.55
CA PRO A 389 -2.20 -7.66 26.56
C PRO A 389 -1.38 -8.17 25.35
N LEU A 390 -1.72 -9.34 24.79
CA LEU A 390 -1.02 -9.89 23.63
C LEU A 390 -1.27 -9.03 22.37
N GLN A 391 -2.37 -8.28 22.32
CA GLN A 391 -2.70 -7.47 21.14
C GLN A 391 -1.70 -6.37 20.84
N TYR A 392 -0.95 -5.87 21.85
CA TYR A 392 0.16 -4.94 21.58
C TYR A 392 1.22 -5.56 20.65
N LEU A 393 1.57 -6.84 20.88
CA LEU A 393 2.49 -7.56 20.01
C LEU A 393 1.86 -7.83 18.63
N THR A 394 0.57 -8.22 18.60
CA THR A 394 -0.19 -8.39 17.37
C THR A 394 -0.12 -7.13 16.49
N PHE A 395 -0.31 -5.95 17.07
CA PHE A 395 -0.29 -4.67 16.34
C PHE A 395 1.09 -4.36 15.77
N ILE A 396 2.16 -4.61 16.53
CA ILE A 396 3.54 -4.43 16.05
C ILE A 396 3.84 -5.39 14.88
N LEU A 397 3.51 -6.67 15.03
CA LEU A 397 3.74 -7.67 13.99
C LEU A 397 2.93 -7.36 12.73
N GLN A 398 1.69 -6.90 12.87
CA GLN A 398 0.84 -6.49 11.75
C GLN A 398 1.48 -5.36 10.94
N VAL A 399 2.03 -4.33 11.59
CA VAL A 399 2.64 -3.17 10.91
C VAL A 399 3.92 -3.55 10.19
N ILE A 400 4.77 -4.35 10.83
CA ILE A 400 6.00 -4.85 10.22
C ILE A 400 5.66 -5.76 9.03
N SER A 401 4.75 -6.72 9.21
CA SER A 401 4.31 -7.63 8.14
C SER A 401 3.78 -6.86 6.94
N ARG A 402 2.91 -5.87 7.16
CA ARG A 402 2.35 -5.01 6.12
C ARG A 402 3.41 -4.20 5.37
N SER A 403 4.34 -3.59 6.09
CA SER A 403 5.43 -2.80 5.49
C SER A 403 6.30 -3.68 4.58
N PHE A 404 6.58 -4.91 5.03
CA PHE A 404 7.33 -5.90 4.26
C PHE A 404 6.54 -6.44 3.06
N LEU A 405 5.21 -6.60 3.16
CA LEU A 405 4.35 -7.08 2.07
C LEU A 405 4.48 -6.22 0.81
N TYR A 406 4.19 -4.92 0.92
CA TYR A 406 4.19 -4.03 -0.25
C TYR A 406 5.61 -3.75 -0.75
N GLY A 407 6.58 -3.64 0.16
CA GLY A 407 7.99 -3.51 -0.20
C GLY A 407 8.53 -4.73 -0.96
N SER A 408 8.18 -5.94 -0.52
CA SER A 408 8.59 -7.19 -1.17
C SER A 408 7.88 -7.41 -2.50
N ASN A 409 6.60 -7.06 -2.60
CA ASN A 409 5.82 -7.09 -3.85
C ASN A 409 6.50 -6.22 -4.93
N ALA A 410 6.76 -4.95 -4.60
CA ALA A 410 7.41 -4.02 -5.53
C ALA A 410 8.79 -4.51 -5.98
N ALA A 411 9.61 -4.99 -5.03
CA ALA A 411 10.95 -5.49 -5.32
C ALA A 411 10.94 -6.77 -6.15
N PHE A 412 10.07 -7.73 -5.84
CA PHE A 412 9.92 -8.97 -6.61
C PHE A 412 9.51 -8.68 -8.04
N LEU A 413 8.47 -7.85 -8.26
CA LEU A 413 8.00 -7.53 -9.60
C LEU A 413 9.05 -6.80 -10.44
N THR A 414 9.85 -5.93 -9.82
CA THR A 414 10.94 -5.21 -10.49
C THR A 414 12.06 -6.15 -10.95
N LEU A 415 12.31 -7.23 -10.22
CA LEU A 415 13.43 -8.16 -10.49
C LEU A 415 13.01 -9.39 -11.30
N ALA A 416 11.75 -9.81 -11.19
CA ALA A 416 11.22 -11.01 -11.84
C ALA A 416 10.68 -10.76 -13.26
N PHE A 417 10.30 -9.52 -13.58
CA PHE A 417 9.66 -9.17 -14.85
C PHE A 417 10.39 -8.01 -15.54
N PRO A 418 10.31 -7.90 -16.88
CA PRO A 418 10.91 -6.79 -17.61
C PRO A 418 10.35 -5.44 -17.14
N SER A 419 11.23 -4.45 -17.04
CA SER A 419 10.88 -3.08 -16.60
C SER A 419 9.81 -2.43 -17.48
N GLU A 420 9.78 -2.75 -18.78
CA GLU A 420 8.80 -2.23 -19.75
C GLU A 420 7.34 -2.58 -19.42
N HIS A 421 7.11 -3.63 -18.64
CA HIS A 421 5.78 -4.08 -18.24
C HIS A 421 5.53 -3.94 -16.74
N PHE A 422 6.48 -3.39 -15.98
CA PHE A 422 6.39 -3.28 -14.53
C PHE A 422 5.12 -2.59 -14.05
N GLY A 423 4.81 -1.39 -14.57
CA GLY A 423 3.64 -0.62 -14.14
C GLY A 423 2.32 -1.37 -14.40
N LYS A 424 2.20 -2.03 -15.56
CA LYS A 424 1.02 -2.83 -15.93
C LYS A 424 0.88 -4.07 -15.05
N LEU A 425 1.97 -4.78 -14.79
CA LEU A 425 1.97 -5.99 -13.94
C LEU A 425 1.73 -5.66 -12.47
N PHE A 426 2.32 -4.57 -11.97
CA PHE A 426 2.09 -4.08 -10.61
C PHE A 426 0.64 -3.67 -10.42
N GLY A 427 0.09 -2.87 -11.34
CA GLY A 427 -1.33 -2.52 -11.31
C GLY A 427 -2.23 -3.75 -11.37
N LEU A 428 -1.94 -4.70 -12.27
CA LEU A 428 -2.74 -5.92 -12.43
C LEU A 428 -2.72 -6.79 -11.17
N VAL A 429 -1.56 -7.02 -10.55
CA VAL A 429 -1.50 -7.85 -9.33
C VAL A 429 -2.27 -7.20 -8.18
N MET A 430 -2.16 -5.87 -8.03
CA MET A 430 -2.88 -5.11 -7.00
C MET A 430 -4.39 -5.11 -7.24
N ALA A 431 -4.83 -5.01 -8.50
CA ALA A 431 -6.24 -5.04 -8.85
C ALA A 431 -6.85 -6.43 -8.63
N LEU A 432 -6.15 -7.50 -9.02
CA LEU A 432 -6.61 -8.87 -8.79
C LEU A 432 -6.61 -9.23 -7.30
N SER A 433 -5.61 -8.80 -6.52
CA SER A 433 -5.61 -9.00 -5.06
C SER A 433 -6.71 -8.21 -4.37
N ALA A 434 -7.10 -7.05 -4.89
CA ALA A 434 -8.26 -6.29 -4.42
C ALA A 434 -9.56 -7.07 -4.57
N VAL A 435 -9.75 -7.76 -5.70
CA VAL A 435 -10.95 -8.59 -5.95
C VAL A 435 -11.03 -9.72 -4.92
N VAL A 436 -9.91 -10.40 -4.64
CA VAL A 436 -9.87 -11.43 -3.57
C VAL A 436 -10.16 -10.80 -2.20
N SER A 437 -9.70 -9.58 -1.97
CA SER A 437 -9.93 -8.84 -0.71
C SER A 437 -11.41 -8.51 -0.45
N LEU A 438 -12.30 -8.56 -1.45
CA LEU A 438 -13.75 -8.42 -1.24
C LEU A 438 -14.32 -9.55 -0.35
N LEU A 439 -13.64 -10.70 -0.28
CA LEU A 439 -14.01 -11.80 0.61
C LEU A 439 -13.98 -11.41 2.09
N GLN A 440 -13.33 -10.30 2.46
CA GLN A 440 -13.30 -9.83 3.84
C GLN A 440 -14.71 -9.58 4.40
N PHE A 441 -15.66 -9.09 3.58
CA PHE A 441 -17.03 -8.81 4.04
C PHE A 441 -17.85 -10.09 4.25
N PRO A 442 -17.93 -11.04 3.29
CA PRO A 442 -18.54 -12.35 3.53
C PRO A 442 -17.96 -13.07 4.75
N ILE A 443 -16.63 -13.04 4.92
CA ILE A 443 -15.97 -13.66 6.07
C ILE A 443 -16.38 -12.95 7.36
N PHE A 444 -16.46 -11.62 7.37
CA PHE A 444 -16.96 -10.86 8.51
C PHE A 444 -18.38 -11.26 8.88
N THR A 445 -19.29 -11.32 7.91
CA THR A 445 -20.68 -11.74 8.13
C THR A 445 -20.76 -13.18 8.64
N LEU A 446 -19.86 -14.07 8.22
CA LEU A 446 -19.77 -15.44 8.73
C LEU A 446 -19.37 -15.46 10.22
N ILE A 447 -18.39 -14.64 10.63
CA ILE A 447 -17.96 -14.51 12.04
C ILE A 447 -19.13 -14.00 12.89
N LYS A 448 -19.80 -12.93 12.44
CA LYS A 448 -20.86 -12.27 13.21
C LYS A 448 -22.20 -13.01 13.22
N GLY A 449 -22.53 -13.68 12.12
CA GLY A 449 -23.77 -14.43 11.93
C GLY A 449 -23.62 -15.88 12.40
N SER A 450 -23.27 -16.78 11.47
CA SER A 450 -23.30 -18.23 11.68
C SER A 450 -22.39 -18.73 12.80
N LEU A 451 -21.27 -18.05 13.05
CA LEU A 451 -20.33 -18.40 14.12
C LEU A 451 -20.60 -17.69 15.46
N GLN A 452 -21.71 -16.96 15.59
CA GLN A 452 -22.15 -16.34 16.84
C GLN A 452 -21.07 -15.49 17.55
N ASN A 453 -20.29 -14.71 16.79
CA ASN A 453 -19.14 -13.92 17.24
C ASN A 453 -17.86 -14.71 17.60
N ASP A 454 -17.78 -16.02 17.32
CA ASP A 454 -16.56 -16.81 17.51
C ASP A 454 -15.66 -16.77 16.25
N PRO A 455 -14.47 -16.14 16.31
CA PRO A 455 -13.55 -16.09 15.17
C PRO A 455 -12.70 -17.37 15.01
N PHE A 456 -12.79 -18.37 15.91
CA PHE A 456 -11.88 -19.51 15.96
C PHE A 456 -11.70 -20.22 14.61
N TYR A 457 -12.80 -20.64 13.98
CA TYR A 457 -12.74 -21.38 12.71
C TYR A 457 -12.14 -20.56 11.57
N VAL A 458 -12.47 -19.26 11.52
CA VAL A 458 -11.92 -18.35 10.52
C VAL A 458 -10.43 -18.15 10.74
N ASN A 459 -10.00 -17.98 11.99
CA ASN A 459 -8.58 -17.88 12.35
C ASN A 459 -7.80 -19.13 11.93
N VAL A 460 -8.33 -20.33 12.18
CA VAL A 460 -7.71 -21.59 11.73
C VAL A 460 -7.63 -21.64 10.20
N MET A 461 -8.68 -21.25 9.48
CA MET A 461 -8.67 -21.19 8.02
C MET A 461 -7.59 -20.23 7.49
N PHE A 462 -7.47 -19.03 8.07
CA PHE A 462 -6.43 -18.08 7.69
C PHE A 462 -5.02 -18.55 8.03
N MET A 463 -4.84 -19.21 9.16
CA MET A 463 -3.57 -19.83 9.53
C MET A 463 -3.11 -20.83 8.46
N LEU A 464 -4.01 -21.71 8.00
CA LEU A 464 -3.73 -22.65 6.92
C LEU A 464 -3.46 -21.94 5.59
N ALA A 465 -4.24 -20.90 5.26
CA ALA A 465 -4.03 -20.11 4.06
C ALA A 465 -2.68 -19.37 4.07
N ILE A 466 -2.25 -18.83 5.23
CA ILE A 466 -0.95 -18.17 5.38
C ILE A 466 0.19 -19.19 5.23
N LEU A 467 0.03 -20.43 5.70
CA LEU A 467 1.01 -21.49 5.46
C LEU A 467 1.20 -21.77 3.96
N LEU A 468 0.14 -21.70 3.14
CA LEU A 468 0.23 -21.84 1.68
C LEU A 468 1.11 -20.74 1.06
N THR A 469 1.21 -19.56 1.68
CA THR A 469 2.02 -18.45 1.14
C THR A 469 3.51 -18.79 1.09
N PHE A 470 4.01 -19.71 1.93
CA PHE A 470 5.40 -20.19 1.87
C PHE A 470 5.73 -20.96 0.58
N PHE A 471 4.72 -21.41 -0.17
CA PHE A 471 4.93 -22.08 -1.44
C PHE A 471 5.56 -21.16 -2.50
N HIS A 472 5.20 -19.87 -2.52
CA HIS A 472 5.77 -18.92 -3.46
C HIS A 472 7.30 -18.71 -3.29
N PRO A 473 7.83 -18.33 -2.11
CA PRO A 473 9.28 -18.22 -1.91
C PRO A 473 9.98 -19.57 -2.12
N PHE A 474 9.35 -20.70 -1.79
CA PHE A 474 9.91 -22.03 -2.07
C PHE A 474 10.05 -22.31 -3.58
N LEU A 475 9.05 -21.97 -4.40
CA LEU A 475 9.14 -22.12 -5.85
C LEU A 475 10.25 -21.26 -6.44
N VAL A 476 10.34 -20.00 -6.01
CA VAL A 476 11.40 -19.07 -6.47
C VAL A 476 12.78 -19.59 -6.04
N TYR A 477 12.89 -20.13 -4.82
CA TYR A 477 14.13 -20.77 -4.33
C TYR A 477 14.53 -21.99 -5.18
N ARG A 478 13.57 -22.83 -5.55
CA ARG A 478 13.84 -24.01 -6.39
C ARG A 478 14.32 -23.61 -7.78
N GLU A 479 13.68 -22.62 -8.40
CA GLU A 479 14.12 -22.08 -9.69
C GLU A 479 15.55 -21.51 -9.58
N CYS A 480 15.83 -20.75 -8.52
CA CYS A 480 17.17 -20.28 -8.19
C CYS A 480 18.22 -21.39 -8.13
N ARG A 481 17.88 -22.52 -7.50
CA ARG A 481 18.80 -23.65 -7.37
C ARG A 481 19.05 -24.33 -8.71
N THR A 482 18.02 -24.52 -9.54
CA THR A 482 18.18 -25.11 -10.88
C THR A 482 19.11 -24.29 -11.78
N TRP A 483 19.13 -22.95 -11.63
CA TRP A 483 20.02 -22.07 -12.39
C TRP A 483 21.47 -22.12 -11.91
N LYS A 484 21.71 -22.47 -10.63
CA LYS A 484 23.07 -22.72 -10.11
C LYS A 484 23.61 -24.08 -10.56
N GLU A 485 22.74 -25.09 -10.73
CA GLU A 485 23.12 -26.47 -11.06
C GLU A 485 23.27 -26.72 -12.57
N SER A 486 22.79 -25.83 -13.45
CA SER A 486 22.92 -25.97 -14.92
C SER A 486 23.32 -24.66 -15.61
N PRO A 487 24.61 -24.25 -15.55
CA PRO A 487 25.09 -23.05 -16.23
C PRO A 487 25.00 -23.12 -17.77
N SER A 488 24.90 -24.32 -18.34
CA SER A 488 25.08 -24.60 -19.78
C SER A 488 23.83 -25.06 -20.54
N ALA A 489 22.65 -25.13 -19.91
CA ALA A 489 21.46 -25.72 -20.55
C ALA A 489 20.54 -24.72 -21.27
N ILE A 490 20.84 -23.42 -21.25
CA ILE A 490 20.04 -22.39 -21.93
C ILE A 490 20.95 -21.28 -22.48
N ALA A 491 22.09 -21.66 -23.06
CA ALA A 491 22.86 -20.78 -23.93
C ALA A 491 22.19 -20.71 -25.31
#